data_AF-Q9U3C5-F1
#
_entry.id   AF-Q9U3C5-F1
#
_cell.length_a   1.000
_cell.length_b   1.000
_cell.length_c   1.000
_cell.angle_alpha   90.00
_cell.angle_beta   90.00
_cell.angle_gamma   90.00
#
_symmetry.space_group_name_H-M   'P 1'
#
loop_
_entity.id
_entity.type
_entity.pdbx_description
1 polymer ?
#
loop_
_entity_poly.entity_id
_entity_poly.type
_entity_poly.pdbx_seq_one_letter_code
_entity_poly.pdbx_strand_id
1 'polypeptide(L)'
;MCPSDTDFLSSDDFYANLLHIFTAIGLPLQLFGAFIIVTRTPEKMRSAKSSMLQLHCVGAFFDLFFSFISIPVITIPGSSGYFLGIGAVFGISSMILSFLTFVFIGILAANILLFFEDRHHRLVYRSNGEKNWKRVLYIFSQYLITSVYALPGYLRIPDQEHGRALLKEHVPCITDKILQHPGFFVLSIDDKAIIYSILFILVLILTQAFFFVFRIFWYLFHITSVSKNTAHLQKQFFFAICFHVIIPLIVLSIPSFYIFFAMRFDYYNQAATNIALSTISCHGILSTITMLIFHTPYRSAIIGIVSFKSESSSPKIWSVPRVTVPRS
;
A
#
# COMPACT_ATOMS: atom_id res chain seq x y z
N MET A 1 -31.71 -5.03 -14.83
CA MET A 1 -32.17 -5.97 -13.77
C MET A 1 -31.32 -5.70 -12.54
N CYS A 2 -31.92 -5.34 -11.41
CA CYS A 2 -31.19 -5.20 -10.16
C CYS A 2 -30.79 -6.60 -9.64
N PRO A 3 -29.56 -6.80 -9.12
CA PRO A 3 -29.21 -8.01 -8.39
C PRO A 3 -30.13 -8.19 -7.18
N SER A 4 -30.44 -9.44 -6.80
CA SER A 4 -31.26 -9.73 -5.63
C SER A 4 -30.51 -9.44 -4.32
N ASP A 5 -31.14 -8.73 -3.38
CA ASP A 5 -30.58 -8.42 -2.05
C ASP A 5 -30.36 -9.64 -1.13
N THR A 6 -30.84 -10.81 -1.54
CA THR A 6 -30.69 -12.06 -0.77
C THR A 6 -29.33 -12.72 -0.96
N ASP A 7 -28.40 -12.10 -1.71
CA ASP A 7 -27.06 -12.64 -1.89
C ASP A 7 -26.22 -12.47 -0.62
N PHE A 8 -25.80 -13.57 -0.02
CA PHE A 8 -24.91 -13.59 1.15
C PHE A 8 -23.65 -12.75 0.94
N LEU A 9 -23.12 -12.72 -0.29
CA LEU A 9 -21.92 -11.95 -0.65
C LEU A 9 -22.14 -10.43 -0.61
N SER A 10 -23.40 -9.98 -0.71
CA SER A 10 -23.77 -8.56 -0.59
C SER A 10 -23.90 -8.09 0.87
N SER A 11 -23.92 -9.02 1.83
CA SER A 11 -24.17 -8.69 3.24
C SER A 11 -22.96 -8.05 3.94
N ASP A 12 -23.26 -7.13 4.85
CA ASP A 12 -22.28 -6.48 5.73
C ASP A 12 -21.54 -7.51 6.60
N ASP A 13 -22.27 -8.49 7.13
CA ASP A 13 -21.71 -9.53 7.99
C ASP A 13 -20.66 -10.36 7.24
N PHE A 14 -20.94 -10.78 6.01
CA PHE A 14 -19.95 -11.50 5.19
C PHE A 14 -18.71 -10.63 4.96
N TYR A 15 -18.92 -9.39 4.51
CA TYR A 15 -17.83 -8.49 4.14
C TYR A 15 -16.94 -8.15 5.34
N ALA A 16 -17.53 -7.74 6.47
CA ALA A 16 -16.80 -7.40 7.69
C ALA A 16 -16.03 -8.61 8.26
N ASN A 17 -16.66 -9.79 8.32
CA ASN A 17 -15.99 -11.01 8.79
C ASN A 17 -14.80 -11.39 7.91
N LEU A 18 -14.91 -11.26 6.59
CA LEU A 18 -13.81 -11.54 5.68
C LEU A 18 -12.62 -10.58 5.91
N LEU A 19 -12.88 -9.29 6.09
CA LEU A 19 -11.85 -8.30 6.40
C LEU A 19 -11.23 -8.50 7.79
N HIS A 20 -12.00 -8.96 8.78
CA HIS A 20 -11.47 -9.38 10.08
C HIS A 20 -10.54 -10.59 9.96
N ILE A 21 -10.87 -11.58 9.13
CA ILE A 21 -9.97 -12.72 8.83
C ILE A 21 -8.67 -12.22 8.20
N PHE A 22 -8.74 -11.30 7.24
CA PHE A 22 -7.53 -10.69 6.67
C PHE A 22 -6.71 -9.94 7.70
N THR A 23 -7.34 -9.23 8.63
CA THR A 23 -6.65 -8.57 9.74
C THR A 23 -5.95 -9.60 10.64
N ALA A 24 -6.64 -10.68 11.01
CA ALA A 24 -6.12 -11.73 11.88
C ALA A 24 -4.91 -12.46 11.29
N ILE A 25 -4.88 -12.65 9.97
CA ILE A 25 -3.72 -13.24 9.25
C ILE A 25 -2.64 -12.18 8.99
N GLY A 26 -3.06 -10.99 8.55
CA GLY A 26 -2.18 -9.92 8.11
C GLY A 26 -1.34 -9.35 9.23
N LEU A 27 -1.91 -9.13 10.43
CA LEU A 27 -1.19 -8.52 11.54
C LEU A 27 0.02 -9.35 12.00
N PRO A 28 -0.09 -10.66 12.30
CA PRO A 28 1.08 -11.48 12.61
C PRO A 28 2.12 -11.51 11.48
N LEU A 29 1.67 -11.61 10.23
CA LEU A 29 2.54 -11.65 9.07
C LEU A 29 3.32 -10.33 8.88
N GLN A 30 2.65 -9.19 9.05
CA GLN A 30 3.27 -7.87 8.96
C GLN A 30 4.23 -7.61 10.13
N LEU A 31 3.89 -8.01 11.35
CA LEU A 31 4.81 -7.95 12.49
C LEU A 31 6.06 -8.81 12.24
N PHE A 32 5.88 -10.02 11.70
CA PHE A 32 6.98 -10.88 11.29
C PHE A 32 7.82 -10.25 10.17
N GLY A 33 7.17 -9.63 9.18
CA GLY A 33 7.82 -8.86 8.12
C GLY A 33 8.71 -7.75 8.68
N ALA A 34 8.17 -6.93 9.60
CA ALA A 34 8.92 -5.86 10.25
C ALA A 34 10.11 -6.43 11.05
N PHE A 35 9.90 -7.51 11.80
CA PHE A 35 10.96 -8.22 12.52
C PHE A 35 12.08 -8.68 11.58
N ILE A 36 11.76 -9.28 10.44
CA ILE A 36 12.74 -9.73 9.44
C ILE A 36 13.50 -8.54 8.84
N ILE A 37 12.83 -7.43 8.52
CA ILE A 37 13.53 -6.21 8.05
C ILE A 37 14.52 -5.72 9.12
N VAL A 38 14.11 -5.67 10.39
CA VAL A 38 14.95 -5.17 11.47
C VAL A 38 16.15 -6.10 11.75
N THR A 39 15.93 -7.41 11.78
CA THR A 39 16.95 -8.37 12.26
C THR A 39 17.77 -9.00 11.15
N ARG A 40 17.23 -9.11 9.93
CA ARG A 40 17.84 -9.87 8.83
C ARG A 40 18.27 -9.02 7.64
N THR A 41 18.07 -7.70 7.67
CA THR A 41 18.67 -6.81 6.66
C THR A 41 20.19 -6.74 6.85
N PRO A 42 21.00 -7.21 5.88
CA PRO A 42 22.45 -7.25 6.02
C PRO A 42 23.06 -5.84 5.98
N GLU A 43 24.28 -5.68 6.53
CA GLU A 43 24.98 -4.39 6.56
C GLU A 43 25.15 -3.76 5.17
N LYS A 44 25.35 -4.59 4.14
CA LYS A 44 25.45 -4.16 2.73
C LYS A 44 24.18 -3.48 2.21
N MET A 45 23.03 -3.72 2.85
CA MET A 45 21.73 -3.12 2.56
C MET A 45 21.27 -2.13 3.65
N ARG A 46 22.12 -1.81 4.62
CA ARG A 46 21.79 -0.95 5.77
C ARG A 46 21.23 0.41 5.33
N SER A 47 21.73 0.95 4.22
CA SER A 47 21.27 2.23 3.69
C SER A 47 19.82 2.22 3.21
N ALA A 48 19.29 1.08 2.76
CA ALA A 48 17.90 0.93 2.34
C ALA A 48 16.97 0.52 3.50
N LYS A 49 17.51 -0.04 4.58
CA LYS A 49 16.76 -0.59 5.72
C LYS A 49 15.69 0.35 6.26
N SER A 50 16.04 1.63 6.45
CA SER A 50 15.11 2.63 6.99
C SER A 50 13.92 2.86 6.06
N SER A 51 14.18 3.03 4.77
CA SER A 51 13.14 3.25 3.76
C SER A 51 12.24 2.03 3.57
N MET A 52 12.81 0.82 3.62
CA MET A 52 12.06 -0.44 3.56
C MET A 52 11.14 -0.60 4.77
N LEU A 53 11.67 -0.35 5.97
CA LEU A 53 10.90 -0.42 7.21
C LEU A 53 9.77 0.61 7.23
N GLN A 54 10.05 1.84 6.80
CA GLN A 54 9.04 2.90 6.72
C GLN A 54 7.90 2.52 5.78
N LEU A 55 8.21 2.08 4.55
CA LEU A 55 7.19 1.63 3.60
C LEU A 55 6.37 0.46 4.17
N HIS A 56 7.02 -0.51 4.80
CA HIS A 56 6.37 -1.65 5.43
C HIS A 56 5.43 -1.25 6.58
N CYS A 57 5.88 -0.39 7.49
CA CYS A 57 5.08 0.09 8.62
C CYS A 57 3.88 0.91 8.16
N VAL A 58 4.06 1.80 7.16
CA VAL A 58 2.96 2.60 6.60
C VAL A 58 1.94 1.69 5.91
N GLY A 59 2.40 0.72 5.12
CA GLY A 59 1.53 -0.28 4.50
C GLY A 59 0.74 -1.06 5.54
N ALA A 60 1.41 -1.63 6.54
CA ALA A 60 0.76 -2.39 7.60
C ALA A 60 -0.27 -1.56 8.39
N PHE A 61 0.03 -0.28 8.64
CA PHE A 61 -0.92 0.62 9.28
C PHE A 61 -2.14 0.90 8.38
N PHE A 62 -1.93 1.14 7.09
CA PHE A 62 -3.04 1.33 6.15
C PHE A 62 -3.91 0.07 6.06
N ASP A 63 -3.30 -1.11 6.00
CA ASP A 63 -4.04 -2.38 5.98
C ASP A 63 -4.93 -2.51 7.22
N LEU A 64 -4.36 -2.32 8.42
CA LEU A 64 -5.11 -2.33 9.67
C LEU A 64 -6.23 -1.27 9.66
N PHE A 65 -5.95 -0.07 9.16
CA PHE A 65 -6.94 0.98 9.07
C PHE A 65 -8.10 0.59 8.13
N PHE A 66 -7.79 0.03 6.96
CA PHE A 66 -8.77 -0.34 5.95
C PHE A 66 -9.61 -1.55 6.38
N SER A 67 -8.99 -2.61 6.90
CA SER A 67 -9.64 -3.90 7.19
C SER A 67 -10.21 -4.05 8.60
N PHE A 68 -9.89 -3.12 9.52
CA PHE A 68 -10.33 -3.20 10.90
C PHE A 68 -10.91 -1.88 11.42
N ILE A 69 -10.22 -0.76 11.20
CA ILE A 69 -10.66 0.52 11.79
C ILE A 69 -11.82 1.14 11.02
N SER A 70 -11.74 1.17 9.70
CA SER A 70 -12.71 1.81 8.83
C SER A 70 -13.71 0.82 8.25
N ILE A 71 -13.26 -0.27 7.60
CA ILE A 71 -14.12 -1.22 6.84
C ILE A 71 -15.11 -0.44 5.96
N PRO A 72 -14.63 0.22 4.89
CA PRO A 72 -15.48 1.01 4.02
C PRO A 72 -16.43 0.11 3.23
N VAL A 73 -17.72 0.39 3.29
CA VAL A 73 -18.72 -0.15 2.36
C VAL A 73 -19.07 0.95 1.38
N ILE A 74 -18.70 0.78 0.11
CA ILE A 74 -19.00 1.76 -0.94
C ILE A 74 -20.16 1.28 -1.80
N THR A 75 -20.97 2.24 -2.26
CA THR A 75 -22.17 2.01 -3.06
C THR A 75 -22.04 2.71 -4.40
N ILE A 76 -21.32 2.07 -5.34
CA ILE A 76 -21.12 2.55 -6.72
C ILE A 76 -22.30 2.19 -7.62
N PRO A 77 -22.69 3.03 -8.62
CA PRO A 77 -21.95 4.18 -9.14
C PRO A 77 -22.05 5.46 -8.29
N GLY A 78 -22.81 5.48 -7.20
CA GLY A 78 -22.78 6.60 -6.26
C GLY A 78 -21.42 6.74 -5.58
N SER A 79 -20.88 7.95 -5.47
CA SER A 79 -19.80 8.20 -4.51
C SER A 79 -20.42 8.29 -3.11
N SER A 80 -20.83 7.15 -2.57
CA SER A 80 -21.59 7.05 -1.31
C SER A 80 -21.29 5.74 -0.59
N GLY A 81 -21.65 5.67 0.68
CA GLY A 81 -21.41 4.47 1.47
C GLY A 81 -21.42 4.73 2.98
N TYR A 82 -20.95 3.75 3.74
CA TYR A 82 -20.83 3.79 5.19
C TYR A 82 -19.62 2.97 5.64
N PHE A 83 -19.41 2.87 6.95
CA PHE A 83 -18.25 2.22 7.55
C PHE A 83 -18.69 1.26 8.63
N LEU A 84 -18.09 0.07 8.66
CA LEU A 84 -18.42 -1.01 9.60
C LEU A 84 -17.32 -1.27 10.64
N GLY A 85 -16.18 -0.60 10.52
CA GLY A 85 -15.02 -0.84 11.37
C GLY A 85 -15.16 -0.26 12.77
N ILE A 86 -14.16 -0.51 13.61
CA ILE A 86 -14.18 -0.08 15.02
C ILE A 86 -14.34 1.45 15.16
N GLY A 87 -13.88 2.23 14.18
CA GLY A 87 -14.05 3.68 14.16
C GLY A 87 -15.53 4.09 14.12
N ALA A 88 -16.34 3.39 13.32
CA ALA A 88 -17.79 3.64 13.27
C ALA A 88 -18.47 3.24 14.59
N VAL A 89 -18.03 2.14 15.21
CA VAL A 89 -18.51 1.70 16.54
C VAL A 89 -18.22 2.76 17.62
N PHE A 90 -17.08 3.44 17.55
CA PHE A 90 -16.74 4.56 18.44
C PHE A 90 -17.42 5.90 18.05
N GLY A 91 -18.31 5.90 17.06
CA GLY A 91 -19.07 7.09 16.66
C GLY A 91 -18.31 8.07 15.76
N ILE A 92 -17.16 7.66 15.17
CA ILE A 92 -16.48 8.48 14.18
C ILE A 92 -17.36 8.57 12.92
N SER A 93 -17.62 9.77 12.43
CA SER A 93 -18.50 9.97 11.27
C SER A 93 -17.90 9.38 9.98
N SER A 94 -18.76 8.91 9.09
CA SER A 94 -18.37 8.37 7.78
C SER A 94 -17.64 9.39 6.90
N MET A 95 -17.92 10.68 7.05
CA MET A 95 -17.18 11.75 6.38
C MET A 95 -15.70 11.74 6.82
N ILE A 96 -15.43 11.63 8.12
CA ILE A 96 -14.05 11.61 8.64
C ILE A 96 -13.35 10.31 8.23
N LEU A 97 -14.00 9.15 8.40
CA LEU A 97 -13.43 7.86 8.03
C LEU A 97 -13.09 7.79 6.54
N SER A 98 -13.99 8.26 5.66
CA SER A 98 -13.72 8.32 4.22
C SER A 98 -12.55 9.23 3.88
N PHE A 99 -12.48 10.42 4.50
CA PHE A 99 -11.38 11.35 4.25
C PHE A 99 -10.04 10.75 4.67
N LEU A 100 -9.99 10.13 5.86
CA LEU A 100 -8.80 9.42 6.34
C LEU A 100 -8.40 8.26 5.42
N THR A 101 -9.36 7.49 4.88
CA THR A 101 -9.06 6.45 3.88
C THR A 101 -8.34 7.03 2.67
N PHE A 102 -8.84 8.14 2.08
CA PHE A 102 -8.17 8.79 0.95
C PHE A 102 -6.77 9.29 1.31
N VAL A 103 -6.61 9.90 2.49
CA VAL A 103 -5.31 10.37 2.98
C VAL A 103 -4.34 9.22 3.13
N PHE A 104 -4.73 8.09 3.74
CA PHE A 104 -3.82 6.96 3.91
C PHE A 104 -3.45 6.26 2.60
N ILE A 105 -4.37 6.17 1.64
CA ILE A 105 -4.04 5.72 0.27
C ILE A 105 -2.97 6.63 -0.34
N GLY A 106 -3.14 7.95 -0.21
CA GLY A 106 -2.17 8.93 -0.66
C GLY A 106 -0.80 8.77 0.04
N ILE A 107 -0.80 8.65 1.36
CA ILE A 107 0.42 8.46 2.16
C ILE A 107 1.14 7.16 1.77
N LEU A 108 0.42 6.08 1.53
CA LEU A 108 1.00 4.82 1.05
C LEU A 108 1.69 5.03 -0.31
N ALA A 109 1.01 5.69 -1.25
CA ALA A 109 1.59 5.99 -2.55
C ALA A 109 2.81 6.92 -2.47
N ALA A 110 2.77 7.94 -1.61
CA ALA A 110 3.93 8.78 -1.32
C ALA A 110 5.10 7.94 -0.81
N ASN A 111 4.88 7.01 0.13
CA ASN A 111 5.96 6.17 0.65
C ASN A 111 6.57 5.24 -0.41
N ILE A 112 5.78 4.76 -1.38
CA ILE A 112 6.31 4.04 -2.55
C ILE A 112 7.23 4.95 -3.36
N LEU A 113 6.82 6.19 -3.65
CA LEU A 113 7.66 7.16 -4.36
C LEU A 113 8.92 7.51 -3.60
N LEU A 114 8.81 7.77 -2.29
CA LEU A 114 9.95 8.08 -1.43
C LEU A 114 10.94 6.92 -1.36
N PHE A 115 10.45 5.68 -1.39
CA PHE A 115 11.30 4.50 -1.44
C PHE A 115 12.16 4.46 -2.72
N PHE A 116 11.56 4.72 -3.88
CA PHE A 116 12.30 4.81 -5.14
C PHE A 116 13.19 6.06 -5.23
N GLU A 117 12.75 7.21 -4.72
CA GLU A 117 13.57 8.43 -4.65
C GLU A 117 14.82 8.21 -3.82
N ASP A 118 14.69 7.64 -2.61
CA ASP A 118 15.81 7.40 -1.70
C ASP A 118 16.81 6.44 -2.33
N ARG A 119 16.29 5.39 -2.99
CA ARG A 119 17.14 4.43 -3.71
C ARG A 119 17.89 5.09 -4.87
N HIS A 120 17.20 5.87 -5.68
CA HIS A 120 17.81 6.63 -6.77
C HIS A 120 18.90 7.58 -6.25
N HIS A 121 18.59 8.36 -5.21
CA HIS A 121 19.52 9.33 -4.64
C HIS A 121 20.81 8.66 -4.13
N ARG A 122 20.68 7.58 -3.36
CA ARG A 122 21.84 6.85 -2.81
C ARG A 122 22.67 6.18 -3.90
N LEU A 123 22.05 5.65 -4.95
CA LEU A 123 22.77 5.00 -6.05
C LEU A 123 23.57 6.00 -6.89
N VAL A 124 22.95 7.12 -7.26
CA VAL A 124 23.54 8.12 -8.17
C VAL A 124 24.56 9.00 -7.46
N TYR A 125 24.24 9.52 -6.29
CA TYR A 125 25.11 10.47 -5.57
C TYR A 125 26.09 9.78 -4.63
N ARG A 126 25.99 8.45 -4.44
CA ARG A 126 26.78 7.67 -3.46
C ARG A 126 26.75 8.29 -2.05
N SER A 127 25.72 9.08 -1.75
CA SER A 127 25.57 9.77 -0.47
C SER A 127 25.05 8.80 0.58
N ASN A 128 25.65 8.83 1.77
CA ASN A 128 25.22 8.03 2.92
C ASN A 128 23.97 8.61 3.62
N GLY A 129 23.29 9.60 3.02
CA GLY A 129 22.11 10.24 3.58
C GLY A 129 22.36 11.66 4.05
N GLU A 130 23.23 12.40 3.35
CA GLU A 130 23.40 13.82 3.62
C GLU A 130 22.07 14.56 3.45
N LYS A 131 21.81 15.50 4.36
CA LYS A 131 20.59 16.31 4.38
C LYS A 131 20.63 17.32 3.23
N ASN A 132 20.06 16.92 2.09
CA ASN A 132 19.82 17.82 0.97
C ASN A 132 18.47 18.52 1.17
N TRP A 133 18.47 19.85 1.28
CA TRP A 133 17.25 20.65 1.47
C TRP A 133 16.21 20.42 0.37
N LYS A 134 16.63 20.15 -0.87
CA LYS A 134 15.73 19.83 -1.99
C LYS A 134 14.97 18.53 -1.75
N ARG A 135 15.60 17.54 -1.11
CA ARG A 135 14.96 16.28 -0.74
C ARG A 135 13.95 16.46 0.37
N VAL A 136 14.29 17.27 1.38
CA VAL A 136 13.37 17.61 2.47
C VAL A 136 12.13 18.31 1.91
N LEU A 137 12.31 19.26 1.01
CA LEU A 137 11.21 19.95 0.32
C LEU A 137 10.36 18.99 -0.52
N TYR A 138 11.00 18.07 -1.26
CA TYR A 138 10.31 17.04 -2.04
C TYR A 138 9.46 16.13 -1.12
N ILE A 139 10.05 15.59 -0.05
CA ILE A 139 9.34 14.75 0.93
C ILE A 139 8.14 15.47 1.53
N PHE A 140 8.33 16.72 1.98
CA PHE A 140 7.26 17.53 2.53
C PHE A 140 6.15 17.77 1.50
N SER A 141 6.51 18.08 0.25
CA SER A 141 5.56 18.32 -0.83
C SER A 141 4.76 17.06 -1.17
N GLN A 142 5.38 15.88 -1.19
CA GLN A 142 4.65 14.62 -1.40
C GLN A 142 3.61 14.41 -0.30
N TYR A 143 4.00 14.51 0.97
CA TYR A 143 3.05 14.33 2.07
C TYR A 143 1.93 15.36 2.07
N LEU A 144 2.25 16.63 1.75
CA LEU A 144 1.25 17.69 1.67
C LEU A 144 0.24 17.40 0.55
N ILE A 145 0.73 17.15 -0.67
CA ILE A 145 -0.12 16.87 -1.85
C ILE A 145 -1.01 15.65 -1.56
N THR A 146 -0.45 14.56 -1.04
CA THR A 146 -1.23 13.34 -0.76
C THR A 146 -2.17 13.46 0.43
N SER A 147 -2.02 14.47 1.29
CA SER A 147 -2.96 14.72 2.39
C SER A 147 -4.12 15.62 1.98
N VAL A 148 -3.95 16.44 0.92
CA VAL A 148 -4.95 17.43 0.51
C VAL A 148 -5.60 17.14 -0.84
N TYR A 149 -5.12 16.17 -1.62
CA TYR A 149 -5.61 15.94 -2.98
C TYR A 149 -7.12 15.66 -3.04
N ALA A 150 -7.70 14.99 -2.05
CA ALA A 150 -9.13 14.67 -2.02
C ALA A 150 -10.02 15.87 -1.65
N LEU A 151 -9.44 16.93 -1.08
CA LEU A 151 -10.17 18.09 -0.54
C LEU A 151 -11.16 18.74 -1.53
N PRO A 152 -10.87 18.91 -2.84
CA PRO A 152 -11.82 19.49 -3.78
C PRO A 152 -13.15 18.75 -3.90
N GLY A 153 -13.17 17.45 -3.60
CA GLY A 153 -14.38 16.64 -3.50
C GLY A 153 -15.16 16.91 -2.22
N TYR A 154 -14.45 16.95 -1.08
CA TYR A 154 -15.05 17.20 0.23
C TYR A 154 -15.61 18.64 0.37
N LEU A 155 -15.07 19.60 -0.38
CA LEU A 155 -15.61 20.96 -0.44
C LEU A 155 -16.94 21.06 -1.21
N ARG A 156 -17.38 19.98 -1.86
CA ARG A 156 -18.61 19.91 -2.68
C ARG A 156 -19.59 18.84 -2.18
N ILE A 157 -19.48 18.45 -0.91
CA ILE A 157 -20.42 17.49 -0.30
C ILE A 157 -21.84 18.06 -0.40
N PRO A 158 -22.80 17.29 -0.95
CA PRO A 158 -24.19 17.71 -1.00
C PRO A 158 -24.84 17.66 0.38
N ASP A 159 -25.96 18.36 0.52
CA ASP A 159 -26.89 18.09 1.61
C ASP A 159 -27.25 16.60 1.62
N GLN A 160 -27.25 15.97 2.79
CA GLN A 160 -27.35 14.51 2.88
C GLN A 160 -28.76 13.99 2.64
N GLU A 161 -29.80 14.75 2.96
CA GLU A 161 -31.20 14.37 2.68
C GLU A 161 -31.45 14.45 1.18
N HIS A 162 -31.09 15.59 0.58
CA HIS A 162 -31.18 15.79 -0.86
C HIS A 162 -30.31 14.80 -1.65
N GLY A 163 -29.09 14.55 -1.18
CA GLY A 163 -28.14 13.64 -1.82
C GLY A 163 -28.61 12.18 -1.83
N ARG A 164 -29.26 11.72 -0.77
CA ARG A 164 -29.85 10.37 -0.72
C ARG A 164 -31.04 10.23 -1.66
N ALA A 165 -31.89 11.26 -1.75
CA ALA A 165 -33.03 11.27 -2.66
C ALA A 165 -32.58 11.18 -4.13
N LEU A 166 -31.61 12.02 -4.53
CA LEU A 166 -31.03 11.99 -5.88
C LEU A 166 -30.29 10.68 -6.17
N LEU A 167 -29.58 10.12 -5.18
CA LEU A 167 -28.91 8.82 -5.34
C LEU A 167 -29.93 7.70 -5.58
N LYS A 168 -31.08 7.70 -4.89
CA LYS A 168 -32.16 6.71 -5.09
C LYS A 168 -32.78 6.84 -6.48
N GLU A 169 -32.93 8.07 -6.98
CA GLU A 169 -33.42 8.34 -8.33
C GLU A 169 -32.42 7.85 -9.39
N HIS A 170 -31.12 8.14 -9.19
CA HIS A 170 -30.05 7.72 -10.12
C HIS A 170 -29.82 6.20 -10.11
N VAL A 171 -29.90 5.57 -8.93
CA VAL A 171 -29.67 4.14 -8.75
C VAL A 171 -30.87 3.52 -8.02
N PRO A 172 -31.97 3.23 -8.74
CA PRO A 172 -33.20 2.70 -8.15
C PRO A 172 -33.00 1.31 -7.52
N CYS A 173 -31.92 0.61 -7.88
CA CYS A 173 -31.54 -0.68 -7.32
C CYS A 173 -30.98 -0.62 -5.90
N ILE A 174 -30.59 0.56 -5.39
CA ILE A 174 -30.14 0.66 -4.00
C ILE A 174 -31.34 0.47 -3.08
N THR A 175 -31.24 -0.44 -2.13
CA THR A 175 -32.30 -0.68 -1.16
C THR A 175 -32.40 0.42 -0.12
N ASP A 176 -33.61 0.59 0.41
CA ASP A 176 -33.84 1.51 1.51
C ASP A 176 -33.09 1.07 2.76
N LYS A 177 -32.84 -0.24 2.94
CA LYS A 177 -31.97 -0.78 4.00
C LYS A 177 -30.57 -0.15 3.96
N ILE A 178 -29.95 -0.07 2.78
CA ILE A 178 -28.63 0.53 2.60
C ILE A 178 -28.69 2.04 2.82
N LEU A 179 -29.66 2.73 2.20
CA LEU A 179 -29.80 4.20 2.31
C LEU A 179 -30.11 4.68 3.74
N GLN A 180 -30.80 3.85 4.53
CA GLN A 180 -31.16 4.13 5.91
C GLN A 180 -30.12 3.58 6.91
N HIS A 181 -29.04 2.95 6.45
CA HIS A 181 -27.99 2.47 7.33
C HIS A 181 -27.42 3.62 8.19
N PRO A 182 -27.23 3.43 9.50
CA PRO A 182 -26.58 4.42 10.35
C PRO A 182 -25.22 4.83 9.78
N GLY A 183 -25.02 6.14 9.60
CA GLY A 183 -23.79 6.66 9.01
C GLY A 183 -23.71 6.59 7.48
N PHE A 184 -24.77 6.19 6.76
CA PHE A 184 -24.78 6.31 5.30
C PHE A 184 -24.50 7.76 4.88
N PHE A 185 -23.50 7.94 4.02
CA PHE A 185 -22.95 9.22 3.64
C PHE A 185 -22.79 9.31 2.13
N VAL A 186 -23.34 10.36 1.54
CA VAL A 186 -23.19 10.69 0.12
C VAL A 186 -22.06 11.71 0.00
N LEU A 187 -20.93 11.27 -0.55
CA LEU A 187 -19.74 12.10 -0.73
C LEU A 187 -19.92 13.06 -1.92
N SER A 188 -20.45 12.58 -3.05
CA SER A 188 -20.75 13.43 -4.21
C SER A 188 -21.84 12.84 -5.11
N ILE A 189 -22.63 13.72 -5.71
CA ILE A 189 -23.56 13.40 -6.81
C ILE A 189 -22.91 13.72 -8.16
N ASP A 190 -22.25 14.88 -8.27
CA ASP A 190 -21.30 15.16 -9.36
C ASP A 190 -19.90 14.72 -8.92
N ASP A 191 -19.50 13.53 -9.35
CA ASP A 191 -18.23 12.89 -9.01
C ASP A 191 -17.02 13.48 -9.75
N LYS A 192 -17.22 14.40 -10.71
CA LYS A 192 -16.14 14.99 -11.52
C LYS A 192 -15.00 15.56 -10.68
N ALA A 193 -15.31 16.30 -9.61
CA ALA A 193 -14.28 16.91 -8.77
C ALA A 193 -13.38 15.87 -8.11
N ILE A 194 -13.95 14.77 -7.64
CA ILE A 194 -13.22 13.66 -7.01
C ILE A 194 -12.47 12.88 -8.07
N ILE A 195 -13.12 12.53 -9.19
CA ILE A 195 -12.50 11.82 -10.31
C ILE A 195 -11.28 12.58 -10.82
N TYR A 196 -11.40 13.88 -11.09
CA TYR A 196 -10.26 14.67 -11.56
C TYR A 196 -9.15 14.76 -10.52
N SER A 197 -9.48 14.83 -9.24
CA SER A 197 -8.48 14.81 -8.15
C SER A 197 -7.73 13.47 -8.09
N ILE A 198 -8.44 12.35 -8.22
CA ILE A 198 -7.87 11.00 -8.26
C ILE A 198 -7.01 10.80 -9.51
N LEU A 199 -7.49 11.22 -10.68
CA LEU A 199 -6.74 11.13 -11.94
C LEU A 199 -5.48 11.98 -11.90
N PHE A 200 -5.56 13.20 -11.36
CA PHE A 200 -4.41 14.08 -11.22
C PHE A 200 -3.32 13.44 -10.34
N ILE A 201 -3.68 12.95 -9.14
CA ILE A 201 -2.71 12.33 -8.24
C ILE A 201 -2.15 11.04 -8.83
N LEU A 202 -2.97 10.23 -9.53
CA LEU A 202 -2.54 9.01 -10.19
C LEU A 202 -1.49 9.30 -11.27
N VAL A 203 -1.76 10.24 -12.17
CA VAL A 203 -0.81 10.64 -13.24
C VAL A 203 0.48 11.19 -12.64
N LEU A 204 0.37 12.02 -11.60
CA LEU A 204 1.52 12.60 -10.90
C LEU A 204 2.40 11.52 -10.25
N ILE A 205 1.78 10.52 -9.60
CA ILE A 205 2.51 9.39 -8.99
C ILE A 205 3.15 8.52 -10.06
N LEU A 206 2.40 8.10 -11.07
CA LEU A 206 2.90 7.19 -12.12
C LEU A 206 4.06 7.80 -12.90
N THR A 207 3.99 9.10 -13.20
CA THR A 207 5.06 9.82 -13.89
C THR A 207 6.36 9.82 -13.06
N GLN A 208 6.26 10.08 -11.75
CA GLN A 208 7.43 10.07 -10.86
C GLN A 208 7.97 8.66 -10.63
N ALA A 209 7.08 7.67 -10.44
CA ALA A 209 7.47 6.27 -10.29
C ALA A 209 8.23 5.80 -11.53
N PHE A 210 7.70 6.06 -12.72
CA PHE A 210 8.37 5.77 -13.99
C PHE A 210 9.73 6.46 -14.07
N PHE A 211 9.80 7.76 -13.74
CA PHE A 211 11.05 8.50 -13.73
C PHE A 211 12.12 7.85 -12.84
N PHE A 212 11.82 7.54 -11.58
CA PHE A 212 12.80 6.94 -10.67
C PHE A 212 13.18 5.52 -11.09
N VAL A 213 12.22 4.68 -11.46
CA VAL A 213 12.47 3.31 -11.93
C VAL A 213 13.36 3.32 -13.16
N PHE A 214 13.05 4.15 -14.15
CA PHE A 214 13.84 4.31 -15.37
C PHE A 214 15.26 4.79 -15.05
N ARG A 215 15.41 5.81 -14.21
CA ARG A 215 16.73 6.35 -13.83
C ARG A 215 17.59 5.35 -13.07
N ILE A 216 16.99 4.57 -12.15
CA ILE A 216 17.71 3.51 -11.44
C ILE A 216 18.14 2.42 -12.43
N PHE A 217 17.23 1.98 -13.31
CA PHE A 217 17.55 1.00 -14.34
C PHE A 217 18.71 1.49 -15.22
N TRP A 218 18.59 2.68 -15.79
CA TRP A 218 19.62 3.26 -16.65
C TRP A 218 20.99 3.34 -15.96
N TYR A 219 21.03 3.79 -14.71
CA TYR A 219 22.26 3.88 -13.93
C TYR A 219 22.90 2.51 -13.69
N LEU A 220 22.11 1.51 -13.30
CA LEU A 220 22.60 0.16 -12.99
C LEU A 220 23.10 -0.62 -14.22
N PHE A 221 22.56 -0.32 -15.40
CA PHE A 221 22.90 -1.05 -16.62
C PHE A 221 23.94 -0.33 -17.49
N HIS A 222 24.02 1.00 -17.45
CA HIS A 222 24.85 1.76 -18.41
C HIS A 222 25.88 2.70 -17.77
N ILE A 223 25.73 3.10 -16.50
CA ILE A 223 26.61 4.12 -15.90
C ILE A 223 27.55 3.52 -14.85
N THR A 224 27.06 2.57 -14.04
CA THR A 224 27.78 2.11 -12.86
C THR A 224 29.14 1.49 -13.20
N SER A 225 30.21 2.00 -12.57
CA SER A 225 31.60 1.53 -12.71
C SER A 225 32.02 0.64 -11.53
N VAL A 226 31.07 0.08 -10.79
CA VAL A 226 31.33 -0.74 -9.60
C VAL A 226 31.83 -2.14 -9.98
N SER A 227 32.39 -2.86 -9.01
CA SER A 227 32.84 -4.25 -9.22
C SER A 227 31.70 -5.14 -9.76
N LYS A 228 32.06 -6.18 -10.53
CA LYS A 228 31.09 -7.15 -11.09
C LYS A 228 30.14 -7.72 -10.01
N ASN A 229 30.69 -8.04 -8.84
CA ASN A 229 29.91 -8.56 -7.72
C ASN A 229 28.95 -7.51 -7.14
N THR A 230 29.41 -6.27 -6.94
CA THR A 230 28.55 -5.17 -6.45
C THR A 230 27.44 -4.87 -7.45
N ALA A 231 27.73 -4.82 -8.75
CA ALA A 231 26.76 -4.58 -9.81
C ALA A 231 25.69 -5.67 -9.83
N HIS A 232 26.10 -6.94 -9.72
CA HIS A 232 25.18 -8.08 -9.63
C HIS A 232 24.21 -7.93 -8.44
N LEU A 233 24.73 -7.66 -7.24
CA LEU A 233 23.91 -7.48 -6.03
C LEU A 233 22.95 -6.29 -6.15
N GLN A 234 23.39 -5.17 -6.73
CA GLN A 234 22.52 -4.00 -6.92
C GLN A 234 21.38 -4.26 -7.90
N LYS A 235 21.65 -4.97 -9.01
CA LYS A 235 20.63 -5.38 -9.99
C LYS A 235 19.62 -6.34 -9.36
N GLN A 236 20.10 -7.36 -8.64
CA GLN A 236 19.24 -8.31 -7.95
C GLN A 236 18.32 -7.61 -6.93
N PHE A 237 18.85 -6.67 -6.15
CA PHE A 237 18.05 -5.89 -5.21
C PHE A 237 17.02 -4.99 -5.92
N PHE A 238 17.39 -4.37 -7.04
CA PHE A 238 16.46 -3.54 -7.82
C PHE A 238 15.29 -4.35 -8.37
N PHE A 239 15.55 -5.53 -8.97
CA PHE A 239 14.47 -6.40 -9.43
C PHE A 239 13.59 -6.87 -8.26
N ALA A 240 14.17 -7.20 -7.10
CA ALA A 240 13.38 -7.57 -5.92
C ALA A 240 12.43 -6.44 -5.49
N ILE A 241 12.90 -5.19 -5.49
CA ILE A 241 12.05 -4.02 -5.23
C ILE A 241 10.93 -3.90 -6.26
N CYS A 242 11.25 -4.02 -7.56
CA CYS A 242 10.24 -3.90 -8.61
C CYS A 242 9.16 -4.97 -8.44
N PHE A 243 9.53 -6.23 -8.17
CA PHE A 243 8.55 -7.28 -7.90
C PHE A 243 7.74 -7.01 -6.63
N HIS A 244 8.39 -6.58 -5.55
CA HIS A 244 7.75 -6.20 -4.28
C HIS A 244 6.64 -5.17 -4.49
N VAL A 245 6.85 -4.17 -5.34
CA VAL A 245 5.83 -3.14 -5.61
C VAL A 245 4.82 -3.55 -6.68
N ILE A 246 5.28 -4.15 -7.79
CA ILE A 246 4.43 -4.42 -8.96
C ILE A 246 3.42 -5.54 -8.70
N ILE A 247 3.80 -6.62 -7.99
CA ILE A 247 2.91 -7.77 -7.79
C ILE A 247 1.64 -7.38 -7.04
N PRO A 248 1.69 -6.66 -5.90
CA PRO A 248 0.49 -6.14 -5.25
C PRO A 248 -0.34 -5.21 -6.14
N LEU A 249 0.31 -4.34 -6.93
CA LEU A 249 -0.38 -3.42 -7.84
C LEU A 249 -1.13 -4.14 -8.97
N ILE A 250 -0.59 -5.25 -9.49
CA ILE A 250 -1.29 -6.07 -10.49
C ILE A 250 -2.59 -6.62 -9.90
N VAL A 251 -2.56 -7.11 -8.65
CA VAL A 251 -3.78 -7.62 -7.99
C VAL A 251 -4.79 -6.49 -7.75
N LEU A 252 -4.32 -5.27 -7.46
CA LEU A 252 -5.17 -4.08 -7.34
C LEU A 252 -5.76 -3.59 -8.68
N SER A 253 -5.18 -3.97 -9.81
CA SER A 253 -5.68 -3.54 -11.13
C SER A 253 -7.06 -4.13 -11.46
N ILE A 254 -7.35 -5.35 -11.00
CA ILE A 254 -8.63 -6.04 -11.22
C ILE A 254 -9.81 -5.30 -10.55
N PRO A 255 -9.80 -5.05 -9.22
CA PRO A 255 -10.88 -4.31 -8.56
C PRO A 255 -10.96 -2.85 -9.04
N SER A 256 -9.82 -2.22 -9.39
CA SER A 256 -9.82 -0.87 -9.96
C SER A 256 -10.54 -0.80 -11.31
N PHE A 257 -10.32 -1.80 -12.17
CA PHE A 257 -11.01 -1.92 -13.45
C PHE A 257 -12.51 -2.16 -13.27
N TYR A 258 -12.90 -3.01 -12.32
CA TYR A 258 -14.31 -3.21 -11.97
C TYR A 258 -14.96 -1.92 -11.48
N ILE A 259 -14.35 -1.19 -10.54
CA ILE A 259 -14.89 0.08 -10.02
C ILE A 259 -15.05 1.08 -11.17
N PHE A 260 -14.04 1.22 -12.03
CA PHE A 260 -14.13 2.09 -13.19
C PHE A 260 -15.27 1.70 -14.14
N PHE A 261 -15.41 0.42 -14.45
CA PHE A 261 -16.50 -0.10 -15.27
C PHE A 261 -17.87 0.18 -14.63
N ALA A 262 -18.02 -0.12 -13.34
CA ALA A 262 -19.25 0.10 -12.59
C ALA A 262 -19.67 1.56 -12.58
N MET A 263 -18.73 2.48 -12.37
CA MET A 263 -18.97 3.92 -12.46
C MET A 263 -19.34 4.35 -13.88
N ARG A 264 -18.61 3.87 -14.91
CA ARG A 264 -18.81 4.30 -16.30
C ARG A 264 -20.13 3.83 -16.89
N PHE A 265 -20.61 2.65 -16.50
CA PHE A 265 -21.81 2.02 -17.06
C PHE A 265 -23.01 2.03 -16.11
N ASP A 266 -22.96 2.83 -15.04
CA ASP A 266 -23.99 2.91 -13.99
C ASP A 266 -24.42 1.53 -13.46
N TYR A 267 -23.44 0.62 -13.33
CA TYR A 267 -23.69 -0.76 -12.96
C TYR A 267 -23.58 -0.95 -11.45
N TYR A 268 -24.74 -1.09 -10.79
CA TYR A 268 -24.83 -1.37 -9.36
C TYR A 268 -24.82 -2.88 -9.09
N ASN A 269 -23.85 -3.34 -8.30
CA ASN A 269 -23.80 -4.69 -7.74
C ASN A 269 -23.00 -4.70 -6.43
N GLN A 270 -23.70 -4.77 -5.30
CA GLN A 270 -23.05 -4.69 -3.98
C GLN A 270 -22.14 -5.89 -3.69
N ALA A 271 -22.51 -7.10 -4.10
CA ALA A 271 -21.69 -8.29 -3.91
C ALA A 271 -20.35 -8.18 -4.66
N ALA A 272 -20.39 -7.76 -5.93
CA ALA A 272 -19.18 -7.55 -6.72
C ALA A 272 -18.31 -6.42 -6.16
N THR A 273 -18.93 -5.36 -5.64
CA THR A 273 -18.21 -4.26 -4.95
C THR A 273 -17.55 -4.74 -3.66
N ASN A 274 -18.23 -5.53 -2.84
CA ASN A 274 -17.66 -6.14 -1.63
C ASN A 274 -16.46 -7.03 -1.98
N ILE A 275 -16.57 -7.90 -2.99
CA ILE A 275 -15.47 -8.74 -3.49
C ILE A 275 -14.28 -7.88 -3.96
N ALA A 276 -14.56 -6.80 -4.70
CA ALA A 276 -13.53 -5.89 -5.17
C ALA A 276 -12.78 -5.22 -4.01
N LEU A 277 -13.50 -4.71 -3.00
CA LEU A 277 -12.89 -4.10 -1.82
C LEU A 277 -12.15 -5.12 -0.95
N SER A 278 -12.67 -6.33 -0.80
CA SER A 278 -11.98 -7.43 -0.12
C SER A 278 -10.66 -7.77 -0.82
N THR A 279 -10.65 -7.79 -2.16
CA THR A 279 -9.42 -8.00 -2.95
C THR A 279 -8.41 -6.86 -2.72
N ILE A 280 -8.87 -5.62 -2.63
CA ILE A 280 -8.02 -4.47 -2.27
C ILE A 280 -7.42 -4.65 -0.87
N SER A 281 -8.22 -5.12 0.10
CA SER A 281 -7.76 -5.37 1.47
C SER A 281 -6.66 -6.45 1.55
N CYS A 282 -6.58 -7.39 0.61
CA CYS A 282 -5.54 -8.42 0.60
C CYS A 282 -4.16 -7.90 0.18
N HIS A 283 -4.05 -6.69 -0.39
CA HIS A 283 -2.80 -6.21 -1.00
C HIS A 283 -1.65 -6.13 0.01
N GLY A 284 -1.94 -5.84 1.28
CA GLY A 284 -0.98 -5.78 2.38
C GLY A 284 -0.30 -7.10 2.71
N ILE A 285 -1.13 -8.15 2.79
CA ILE A 285 -0.68 -9.54 2.96
C ILE A 285 0.23 -9.91 1.79
N LEU A 286 -0.24 -9.64 0.56
CA LEU A 286 0.52 -9.94 -0.65
C LEU A 286 1.84 -9.15 -0.72
N SER A 287 1.84 -7.88 -0.34
CA SER A 287 3.04 -7.02 -0.28
C SER A 287 4.06 -7.62 0.68
N THR A 288 3.62 -8.05 1.87
CA THR A 288 4.51 -8.66 2.87
C THR A 288 5.06 -10.00 2.38
N ILE A 289 4.21 -10.88 1.82
CA ILE A 289 4.66 -12.15 1.23
C ILE A 289 5.68 -11.91 0.13
N THR A 290 5.39 -10.98 -0.77
CA THR A 290 6.27 -10.64 -1.90
C THR A 290 7.61 -10.11 -1.40
N MET A 291 7.62 -9.22 -0.41
CA MET A 291 8.84 -8.74 0.22
C MET A 291 9.69 -9.91 0.76
N LEU A 292 9.06 -10.82 1.52
CA LEU A 292 9.74 -11.95 2.14
C LEU A 292 10.29 -12.96 1.11
N ILE A 293 9.59 -13.16 -0.01
CA ILE A 293 10.00 -14.08 -1.08
C ILE A 293 11.10 -13.47 -1.95
N PHE A 294 10.95 -12.23 -2.42
CA PHE A 294 11.83 -11.69 -3.46
C PHE A 294 13.14 -11.13 -2.92
N HIS A 295 13.17 -10.61 -1.69
CA HIS A 295 14.42 -10.19 -1.06
C HIS A 295 15.20 -11.42 -0.56
N THR A 296 16.29 -11.74 -1.25
CA THR A 296 17.16 -12.87 -0.94
C THR A 296 17.57 -12.99 0.54
N PRO A 297 18.04 -11.94 1.25
CA PRO A 297 18.38 -12.09 2.67
C PRO A 297 17.18 -12.48 3.54
N TYR A 298 15.96 -12.04 3.20
CA TYR A 298 14.75 -12.34 3.95
C TYR A 298 14.30 -13.77 3.68
N ARG A 299 14.26 -14.19 2.41
CA ARG A 299 13.97 -15.56 2.02
C ARG A 299 14.95 -16.56 2.65
N SER A 300 16.25 -16.25 2.62
CA SER A 300 17.28 -17.08 3.25
C SER A 300 17.09 -17.17 4.77
N ALA A 301 16.70 -16.09 5.43
CA ALA A 301 16.42 -16.11 6.87
C ALA A 301 15.20 -16.99 7.21
N ILE A 302 14.12 -16.90 6.42
CA ILE A 302 12.94 -17.76 6.60
C ILE A 302 13.32 -19.23 6.43
N ILE A 303 14.04 -19.56 5.35
CA ILE A 303 14.51 -20.94 5.13
C ILE A 303 15.34 -21.41 6.31
N GLY A 304 16.25 -20.58 6.83
CA GLY A 304 17.08 -20.93 8.00
C GLY A 304 16.27 -21.18 9.28
N ILE A 305 15.25 -20.35 9.55
CA ILE A 305 14.33 -20.51 10.70
C ILE A 305 13.53 -21.81 10.55
N VAL A 306 12.94 -22.04 9.38
CA VAL A 306 12.10 -23.22 9.11
C VAL A 306 12.93 -24.52 9.09
N SER A 307 14.13 -24.48 8.52
CA SER A 307 14.98 -25.67 8.43
C SER A 307 15.69 -26.03 9.73
N PHE A 308 15.43 -25.32 10.85
CA PHE A 308 16.18 -25.43 12.11
C PHE A 308 17.70 -25.53 11.89
N LYS A 309 18.22 -24.84 10.87
CA LYS A 309 19.66 -24.81 10.61
C LYS A 309 20.27 -23.87 11.63
N SER A 310 20.53 -24.44 12.81
CA SER A 310 21.34 -23.85 13.85
C SER A 310 22.62 -23.26 13.24
N GLU A 311 22.92 -22.01 13.55
CA GLU A 311 24.23 -21.38 13.35
C GLU A 311 25.37 -22.13 14.09
N SER A 312 25.12 -23.29 14.71
CA SER A 312 26.14 -24.17 15.30
C SER A 312 27.05 -24.87 14.30
N SER A 313 27.09 -24.46 13.03
CA SER A 313 28.04 -24.99 12.03
C SER A 313 28.93 -23.89 11.42
N SER A 314 29.46 -23.00 12.25
CA SER A 314 30.77 -22.41 11.96
C SER A 314 31.80 -23.03 12.91
N PRO A 315 32.61 -24.01 12.46
CA PRO A 315 33.72 -24.52 13.26
C PRO A 315 34.70 -23.37 13.50
N LYS A 316 35.00 -23.08 14.76
CA LYS A 316 36.16 -22.27 15.16
C LYS A 316 37.44 -23.03 14.79
N ILE A 317 37.81 -23.01 13.53
CA ILE A 317 39.07 -23.49 12.99
C ILE A 317 39.42 -22.36 12.02
N TRP A 318 40.21 -21.35 12.38
CA TRP A 318 41.64 -21.40 12.57
C TRP A 318 42.08 -20.17 13.39
N SER A 319 42.49 -20.35 14.65
CA SER A 319 43.43 -19.44 15.30
C SER A 319 44.81 -20.04 15.15
N VAL A 320 45.49 -19.80 14.04
CA VAL A 320 46.94 -20.07 13.96
C VAL A 320 47.65 -18.83 14.50
N PRO A 321 48.45 -18.93 15.58
CA PRO A 321 49.17 -17.81 16.16
C PRO A 321 50.18 -17.22 15.17
N ARG A 322 50.24 -15.89 15.12
CA ARG A 322 51.26 -15.14 14.38
C ARG A 322 52.65 -15.56 14.87
N VAL A 323 53.44 -16.14 13.96
CA VAL A 323 54.88 -16.28 14.13
C VAL A 323 55.48 -14.88 14.17
N THR A 324 55.94 -14.46 15.35
CA THR A 324 56.79 -13.28 15.50
C THR A 324 58.19 -13.63 15.05
N VAL A 325 58.62 -13.12 13.90
CA VAL A 325 60.03 -13.14 13.50
C VAL A 325 60.74 -11.97 14.21
N PRO A 326 61.76 -12.21 15.05
CA PRO A 326 62.54 -11.15 15.66
C PRO A 326 63.39 -10.45 14.60
N ARG A 327 63.36 -9.11 14.63
CA ARG A 327 64.28 -8.24 13.90
C ARG A 327 65.57 -8.10 14.70
N SER A 328 66.70 -8.52 14.11
CA SER A 328 67.98 -7.80 14.07
C SER A 328 69.02 -8.68 13.39
#